data_AF-A0A552HK74-F1
#
_entry.id   AF-A0A552HK74-F1
#
_cell.length_a   1.000
_cell.length_b   1.000
_cell.length_c   1.000
_cell.angle_alpha   90.00
_cell.angle_beta   90.00
_cell.angle_gamma   90.00
#
_symmetry.space_group_name_H-M   'P 1'
#
loop_
_entity.id
_entity.type
_entity.pdbx_description
1 polymer ?
#
loop_
_entity_poly.entity_id
_entity_poly.type
_entity_poly.pdbx_seq_one_letter_code
_entity_poly.pdbx_strand_id
1 'polypeptide(L)'
;MLNVLKVRIYPNKEQELSLAKNFGCVRFVWNYYLNKTNNQYLETGKGMTYCDMAKDLTQLKKQPDFEWLAEATAATLQQSLKNLESAFKNFFSKRTKFPKFKSKHKKQS
;
A
#
# COMPACT_ATOMS: atom_id res chain seq x y z
N MET A 1 -7.98 -3.81 -31.23
CA MET A 1 -8.50 -4.73 -30.19
C MET A 1 -7.28 -5.26 -29.44
N LEU A 2 -7.15 -5.04 -28.12
CA LEU A 2 -6.01 -5.57 -27.36
C LEU A 2 -6.29 -7.03 -27.01
N ASN A 3 -5.42 -7.95 -27.44
CA ASN A 3 -5.48 -9.34 -27.02
C ASN A 3 -4.88 -9.46 -25.61
N VAL A 4 -5.70 -9.82 -24.62
CA VAL A 4 -5.26 -10.00 -23.23
C VAL A 4 -5.11 -11.49 -22.94
N LEU A 5 -3.88 -11.92 -22.65
CA LEU A 5 -3.60 -13.28 -22.20
C LEU A 5 -3.71 -13.36 -20.68
N LYS A 6 -4.57 -14.25 -20.18
CA LYS A 6 -4.70 -14.53 -18.74
C LYS A 6 -3.99 -15.86 -18.44
N VAL A 7 -2.91 -15.79 -17.67
CA VAL A 7 -2.10 -16.96 -17.29
C VAL A 7 -2.19 -17.19 -15.79
N ARG A 8 -2.24 -18.45 -15.36
CA ARG A 8 -2.07 -18.85 -13.96
C ARG A 8 -0.61 -19.21 -13.72
N ILE A 9 -0.01 -18.63 -12.69
CA ILE A 9 1.31 -19.01 -12.19
C ILE A 9 1.17 -20.16 -11.18
N TYR A 10 2.19 -21.01 -11.08
CA TYR A 10 2.29 -22.11 -10.12
C TYR A 10 3.58 -21.93 -9.32
N PRO A 11 3.55 -21.12 -8.25
CA PRO A 11 4.74 -20.86 -7.45
C PRO A 11 5.13 -22.10 -6.63
N ASN A 12 6.42 -22.27 -6.36
CA ASN A 12 6.88 -23.22 -5.37
C ASN A 12 6.64 -22.68 -3.93
N LYS A 13 6.85 -23.51 -2.91
CA LYS A 13 6.59 -23.15 -1.51
C LYS A 13 7.30 -21.87 -1.05
N GLU A 14 8.55 -21.66 -1.48
CA GLU A 14 9.33 -20.47 -1.12
C GLU A 14 8.76 -19.21 -1.77
N GLN A 15 8.34 -19.31 -3.04
CA GLN A 15 7.69 -18.22 -3.75
C GLN A 15 6.32 -17.89 -3.15
N GLU A 16 5.52 -18.89 -2.77
CA GLU A 16 4.25 -18.67 -2.08
C GLU A 16 4.44 -17.90 -0.77
N LEU A 17 5.43 -18.29 0.04
CA LEU A 17 5.77 -17.59 1.28
C LEU A 17 6.21 -16.15 1.02
N SER A 18 7.10 -15.94 0.05
CA SER A 18 7.57 -14.60 -0.33
C SER A 18 6.42 -13.70 -0.80
N LEU A 19 5.52 -14.22 -1.65
CA LEU A 19 4.33 -13.51 -2.10
C LEU A 19 3.40 -13.18 -0.93
N ALA A 20 3.15 -14.13 -0.02
CA ALA A 20 2.31 -13.91 1.15
C ALA A 20 2.87 -12.80 2.07
N LYS A 21 4.18 -12.81 2.33
CA LYS A 21 4.88 -11.75 3.08
C LYS A 21 4.74 -10.39 2.37
N ASN A 22 4.99 -10.36 1.07
CA ASN A 22 4.90 -9.14 0.26
C ASN A 22 3.49 -8.53 0.30
N PHE A 23 2.46 -9.35 0.05
CA PHE A 23 1.06 -8.91 0.11
C PHE A 23 0.65 -8.46 1.52
N GLY A 24 1.16 -9.14 2.56
CA GLY A 24 0.98 -8.73 3.95
C GLY A 24 1.53 -7.32 4.22
N CYS A 25 2.78 -7.08 3.83
CA CYS A 25 3.44 -5.79 4.02
C CYS A 25 2.77 -4.67 3.21
N VAL A 26 2.44 -4.91 1.93
CA VAL A 26 1.75 -3.93 1.08
C VAL A 26 0.41 -3.51 1.68
N ARG A 27 -0.36 -4.48 2.18
CA ARG A 27 -1.65 -4.24 2.83
C ARG A 27 -1.48 -3.45 4.13
N PHE A 28 -0.47 -3.79 4.94
CA PHE A 28 -0.15 -3.04 6.14
C PHE A 28 0.20 -1.59 5.80
N VAL A 29 1.14 -1.36 4.88
CA VAL A 29 1.59 -0.02 4.48
C VAL A 29 0.41 0.82 3.99
N TRP A 30 -0.47 0.25 3.15
CA TRP A 30 -1.69 0.94 2.73
C TRP A 30 -2.55 1.40 3.92
N ASN A 31 -2.86 0.48 4.83
CA ASN A 31 -3.71 0.76 5.97
C ASN A 31 -3.07 1.76 6.95
N TYR A 32 -1.79 1.58 7.24
CA TYR A 32 -1.02 2.44 8.12
C TYR A 32 -1.01 3.89 7.63
N TYR A 33 -0.69 4.09 6.35
CA TYR A 33 -0.64 5.44 5.78
C TYR A 33 -2.00 6.03 5.46
N LEU A 34 -3.02 5.22 5.19
CA LEU A 34 -4.40 5.71 5.13
C LEU A 34 -4.81 6.29 6.49
N ASN A 35 -4.55 5.58 7.58
CA ASN A 35 -4.85 6.06 8.93
C ASN A 35 -4.06 7.34 9.26
N LYS A 36 -2.75 7.33 9.02
CA LYS A 36 -1.86 8.46 9.30
C LYS A 36 -2.25 9.71 8.50
N THR A 37 -2.58 9.55 7.22
CA THR A 37 -3.06 10.63 6.36
C THR A 37 -4.39 11.19 6.84
N ASN A 38 -5.32 10.33 7.27
CA ASN A 38 -6.61 10.77 7.80
C ASN A 38 -6.44 11.58 9.09
N ASN A 39 -5.60 11.11 10.02
CA ASN A 39 -5.33 11.82 11.26
C ASN A 39 -4.69 13.19 11.00
N GLN A 40 -3.66 13.25 10.15
CA GLN A 40 -3.03 14.52 9.77
C GLN A 40 -4.03 15.48 9.11
N TYR A 41 -4.94 14.96 8.28
CA TYR A 41 -5.96 15.78 7.64
C TYR A 41 -6.95 16.36 8.66
N LEU A 42 -7.35 15.60 9.68
CA LEU A 42 -8.21 16.10 10.77
C LEU A 42 -7.54 17.24 11.54
N GLU A 43 -6.23 17.17 11.75
CA GLU A 43 -5.49 18.17 12.52
C GLU A 43 -5.13 19.42 11.69
N THR A 44 -4.79 19.25 10.42
CA THR A 44 -4.16 20.30 9.60
C THR A 44 -4.96 20.71 8.36
N GLY A 45 -6.01 19.97 8.03
CA GLY A 45 -6.72 20.09 6.75
C GLY A 45 -5.90 19.62 5.53
N LYS A 46 -4.71 19.04 5.72
CA LYS A 46 -3.80 18.60 4.65
C LYS A 46 -3.43 17.13 4.81
N GLY A 47 -3.55 16.36 3.73
CA GLY A 47 -3.10 14.98 3.68
C GLY A 47 -1.59 14.86 3.44
N MET A 48 -1.05 13.64 3.57
CA MET A 48 0.34 13.34 3.23
C MET A 48 0.50 13.18 1.71
N THR A 49 1.58 13.72 1.15
CA THR A 49 2.00 13.40 -0.22
C THR A 49 2.75 12.07 -0.27
N TYR A 50 2.93 11.51 -1.47
CA TYR A 50 3.80 10.35 -1.66
C TYR A 50 5.20 10.58 -1.08
N CYS A 51 5.79 11.76 -1.29
CA CYS A 51 7.12 12.09 -0.81
C CYS A 51 7.18 12.07 0.72
N ASP A 52 6.15 12.59 1.40
CA ASP A 52 6.06 12.58 2.86
C ASP A 52 5.96 11.14 3.39
N MET A 53 5.06 10.34 2.80
CA MET A 53 4.87 8.95 3.18
C MET A 53 6.14 8.10 2.92
N ALA A 54 6.85 8.34 1.82
CA ALA A 54 8.05 7.58 1.47
C ALA A 54 9.23 7.88 2.42
N LYS A 55 9.39 9.15 2.80
CA LYS A 55 10.37 9.57 3.83
C LYS A 55 10.05 8.93 5.17
N ASP A 56 8.79 8.99 5.58
CA ASP A 56 8.32 8.39 6.82
C ASP A 56 8.49 6.87 6.83
N LEU A 57 8.18 6.18 5.73
CA LEU A 57 8.33 4.73 5.61
C LEU A 57 9.78 4.29 5.79
N THR A 58 10.72 5.11 5.32
CA THR A 58 12.16 4.85 5.50
C THR A 58 12.56 4.86 6.97
N GLN A 59 11.94 5.71 7.79
CA GLN A 59 12.18 5.72 9.24
C GLN A 59 11.39 4.62 9.94
N LEU A 60 10.14 4.38 9.53
CA LEU A 60 9.29 3.32 10.08
C LEU A 60 9.97 1.95 10.00
N LYS A 61 10.58 1.63 8.85
CA LYS A 61 11.30 0.36 8.64
C LYS A 61 12.52 0.14 9.56
N LYS A 62 13.04 1.19 10.20
CA LYS A 62 14.17 1.09 11.14
C LYS A 62 13.73 0.80 12.57
N GLN A 63 12.43 0.93 12.85
CA GLN A 63 11.90 0.65 14.18
C GLN A 63 11.82 -0.88 14.38
N PRO A 64 12.22 -1.41 15.56
CA PRO A 64 12.21 -2.85 15.82
C PRO A 64 10.85 -3.52 15.55
N ASP A 65 9.75 -2.86 15.93
CA ASP A 65 8.39 -3.39 15.75
C ASP A 65 7.96 -3.52 14.28
N PHE A 66 8.69 -2.90 13.35
CA PHE A 66 8.38 -2.82 11.93
C PHE A 66 9.50 -3.34 11.03
N GLU A 67 10.52 -4.01 11.58
CA GLU A 67 11.65 -4.55 10.82
C GLU A 67 11.21 -5.57 9.76
N TRP A 68 10.13 -6.30 10.02
CA TRP A 68 9.53 -7.28 9.10
C TRP A 68 9.05 -6.66 7.78
N LEU A 69 8.88 -5.34 7.69
CA LEU A 69 8.63 -4.65 6.42
C LEU A 69 9.82 -4.73 5.45
N ALA A 70 11.01 -5.07 5.94
CA ALA A 70 12.18 -5.33 5.10
C ALA A 70 12.08 -6.65 4.31
N GLU A 71 11.19 -7.57 4.70
CA GLU A 71 10.98 -8.83 3.99
C GLU A 71 10.27 -8.64 2.63
N ALA A 72 9.59 -7.51 2.44
CA ALA A 72 8.92 -7.18 1.18
C ALA A 72 9.83 -6.40 0.24
N THR A 73 9.59 -6.56 -1.05
CA THR A 73 10.27 -5.79 -2.09
C THR A 73 9.99 -4.29 -1.90
N ALA A 74 11.02 -3.47 -1.80
CA ALA A 74 10.86 -2.03 -1.58
C ALA A 74 9.95 -1.36 -2.62
N ALA A 75 10.04 -1.80 -3.89
CA ALA A 75 9.21 -1.30 -4.97
C ALA A 75 7.70 -1.50 -4.73
N THR A 76 7.28 -2.63 -4.15
CA THR A 76 5.85 -2.89 -3.91
C THR A 76 5.30 -2.03 -2.78
N LEU A 77 6.10 -1.76 -1.75
CA LEU A 77 5.73 -0.83 -0.68
C LEU A 77 5.59 0.61 -1.21
N GLN A 78 6.55 1.07 -2.01
CA GLN A 78 6.50 2.39 -2.63
C GLN A 78 5.31 2.52 -3.58
N GLN A 79 4.99 1.47 -4.35
CA GLN A 79 3.82 1.48 -5.21
C GLN A 79 2.51 1.55 -4.39
N SER A 80 2.45 0.91 -3.22
CA SER A 80 1.30 1.03 -2.30
C SER A 80 1.04 2.49 -1.92
N LEU A 81 2.10 3.25 -1.61
CA LEU A 81 2.01 4.68 -1.28
C LEU A 81 1.52 5.53 -2.47
N LYS A 82 2.05 5.28 -3.68
CA LYS A 82 1.61 5.95 -4.91
C LYS A 82 0.14 5.67 -5.23
N ASN A 83 -0.29 4.43 -5.01
CA ASN A 83 -1.68 4.03 -5.19
C ASN A 83 -2.59 4.77 -4.19
N LEU A 84 -2.14 4.95 -2.95
CA LEU A 84 -2.90 5.67 -1.93
C LEU A 84 -3.04 7.16 -2.27
N GLU A 85 -1.95 7.82 -2.67
CA GLU A 85 -2.00 9.21 -3.14
C GLU A 85 -2.95 9.36 -4.35
N SER A 86 -2.86 8.44 -5.31
CA SER A 86 -3.74 8.42 -6.47
C SER A 86 -5.21 8.21 -6.08
N ALA A 87 -5.49 7.37 -5.07
CA ALA A 87 -6.84 7.17 -4.56
C ALA A 87 -7.42 8.44 -3.93
N PHE A 88 -6.62 9.20 -3.18
CA PHE A 88 -7.03 10.51 -2.68
C PHE A 88 -7.23 11.53 -3.80
N LYS A 89 -6.32 11.63 -4.78
CA LYS A 89 -6.48 12.51 -5.96
C LYS A 89 -7.78 12.20 -6.72
N ASN A 90 -8.09 10.92 -6.92
CA ASN A 90 -9.33 10.50 -7.56
C ASN A 90 -10.58 10.79 -6.72
N PHE A 91 -10.49 10.67 -5.39
CA PHE A 91 -11.57 11.05 -4.48
C PHE A 91 -11.86 12.56 -4.55
N PHE A 92 -10.84 13.41 -4.43
CA PHE A 92 -11.01 14.87 -4.48
C PHE A 92 -11.48 15.37 -5.85
N SER A 93 -11.12 14.68 -6.94
CA SER A 93 -11.65 14.94 -8.28
C SER A 93 -13.03 14.33 -8.53
N LYS A 94 -13.70 13.79 -7.50
CA LYS A 94 -15.05 13.20 -7.54
C LYS A 94 -15.19 12.01 -8.51
N ARG A 95 -14.08 11.33 -8.85
CA ARG A 95 -14.07 10.16 -9.75
C ARG A 95 -14.31 8.86 -9.00
N THR A 96 -13.91 8.80 -7.72
CA THR A 96 -14.03 7.60 -6.89
C THR A 96 -14.53 7.95 -5.49
N LYS A 97 -15.02 6.92 -4.77
CA LYS A 97 -15.34 7.04 -3.35
C LYS A 97 -14.07 7.16 -2.51
N PHE A 98 -14.23 7.55 -1.25
CA PHE A 98 -13.14 7.67 -0.28
C PHE A 98 -12.34 6.35 -0.15
N PRO A 99 -11.00 6.40 -0.03
CA PRO A 99 -10.17 5.21 0.16
C PRO A 99 -10.56 4.42 1.42
N LYS A 100 -10.55 3.10 1.33
CA LYS A 100 -10.92 2.22 2.46
C LYS A 100 -9.75 1.36 2.92
N PHE A 101 -9.80 0.94 4.18
CA PHE A 101 -8.88 -0.06 4.71
C PHE A 101 -9.01 -1.38 3.93
N LYS A 102 -7.87 -1.98 3.61
CA LYS A 102 -7.76 -3.27 2.94
C LYS A 102 -7.80 -4.42 3.96
N SER A 103 -8.63 -5.41 3.68
CA SER A 103 -8.75 -6.65 4.48
C SER A 103 -8.05 -7.81 3.77
N LYS A 104 -7.51 -8.79 4.51
CA LYS A 104 -6.87 -10.00 3.97
C LYS A 104 -7.84 -10.86 3.15
N HIS A 105 -9.10 -10.94 3.61
CA HIS A 105 -10.10 -11.86 3.08
C HIS A 105 -10.97 -11.26 1.97
N LYS A 106 -10.78 -9.98 1.65
CA LYS A 106 -11.47 -9.32 0.55
C LYS A 106 -10.63 -9.37 -0.71
N LYS A 107 -11.32 -9.24 -1.85
CA LYS A 107 -10.69 -9.09 -3.16
C LYS A 107 -9.64 -7.98 -3.09
N GLN A 108 -8.38 -8.33 -3.28
CA GLN A 108 -7.32 -7.35 -3.45
C GLN A 108 -7.54 -6.70 -4.83
N SER A 109 -7.90 -5.42 -4.81
CA SER A 109 -7.99 -4.55 -5.99
C SER A 109 -6.61 -4.10 -6.41
#